data_AF-A0A346R0Z8-F1
#
_entry.id   AF-A0A346R0Z8-F1
#
_cell.length_a   1.000
_cell.length_b   1.000
_cell.length_c   1.000
_cell.angle_alpha   90.00
_cell.angle_beta   90.00
_cell.angle_gamma   90.00
#
_symmetry.space_group_name_H-M   'P 1'
#
loop_
_entity.id
_entity.type
_entity.pdbx_description
1 polymer ?
#
loop_
_entity_poly.entity_id
_entity_poly.type
_entity_poly.pdbx_seq_one_letter_code
_entity_poly.pdbx_strand_id
1 'polypeptide(L)'
;MNGTHFLDSFRARGLAVAVALLAASALGWINRAALLPSEQATAGAGNPELAACLTERVGAVETMRAEAILNDAQYKAFKTRATDYCRAQFPGE
;
A
#
# COMPACT_ATOMS: atom_id res chain seq x y z
N MET A 1 -1.28 -47.86 13.48
CA MET A 1 -2.33 -46.84 13.68
C MET A 1 -1.83 -45.58 12.99
N ASN A 2 -2.05 -45.50 11.68
CA ASN A 2 -1.45 -44.46 10.83
C ASN A 2 -2.40 -43.28 10.72
N GLY A 3 -1.95 -42.10 11.17
CA GLY A 3 -2.74 -40.88 11.32
C GLY A 3 -3.09 -40.15 10.01
N THR A 4 -3.68 -40.84 9.03
CA THR A 4 -4.09 -40.26 7.74
C THR A 4 -5.54 -39.78 7.72
N HIS A 5 -6.38 -40.17 8.68
CA HIS A 5 -7.84 -39.96 8.59
C HIS A 5 -8.32 -38.52 8.92
N PHE A 6 -7.56 -37.74 9.69
CA PHE A 6 -7.96 -36.37 10.06
C PHE A 6 -7.62 -35.32 8.98
N LEU A 7 -6.45 -35.49 8.33
CA LEU A 7 -5.93 -34.60 7.28
C LEU A 7 -6.75 -34.68 5.98
N ASP A 8 -7.42 -35.80 5.72
CA ASP A 8 -8.29 -35.99 4.56
C ASP A 8 -9.76 -35.57 4.78
N SER A 9 -10.10 -35.05 5.96
CA SER A 9 -11.45 -34.53 6.18
C SER A 9 -11.65 -33.22 5.41
N PHE A 10 -12.79 -33.11 4.72
CA PHE A 10 -13.17 -31.89 3.97
C PHE A 10 -13.10 -30.62 4.82
N ARG A 11 -13.36 -30.74 6.13
CA ARG A 11 -13.30 -29.65 7.10
C ARG A 11 -11.85 -29.20 7.36
N ALA A 12 -10.92 -30.14 7.51
CA ALA A 12 -9.50 -29.83 7.68
C ALA A 12 -8.90 -29.21 6.41
N ARG A 13 -9.26 -29.73 5.23
CA ARG A 13 -8.86 -29.13 3.94
C ARG A 13 -9.41 -27.72 3.76
N GLY A 14 -10.67 -27.49 4.13
CA GLY A 14 -11.28 -26.16 4.12
C GLY A 14 -10.56 -25.16 5.03
N LEU A 15 -10.19 -25.58 6.24
CA LEU A 15 -9.45 -24.73 7.18
C LEU A 15 -8.04 -24.39 6.65
N ALA A 16 -7.34 -25.36 6.05
CA ALA A 16 -6.02 -25.14 5.47
C ALA A 16 -6.06 -24.13 4.30
N VAL A 17 -7.05 -24.26 3.42
CA VAL A 17 -7.26 -23.30 2.31
C VAL A 17 -7.58 -21.91 2.87
N ALA A 18 -8.44 -21.80 3.88
CA ALA A 18 -8.77 -20.53 4.49
C ALA A 18 -7.53 -19.83 5.09
N VAL A 19 -6.68 -20.58 5.80
CA VAL A 19 -5.44 -20.03 6.37
C VAL A 19 -4.47 -19.61 5.26
N ALA A 20 -4.33 -20.40 4.20
CA ALA A 20 -3.47 -20.06 3.07
C ALA A 20 -3.92 -18.78 2.36
N LEU A 21 -5.23 -18.62 2.14
CA LEU A 21 -5.80 -17.42 1.52
C LEU A 21 -5.64 -16.17 2.42
N LEU A 22 -5.79 -16.32 3.74
CA LEU A 22 -5.55 -15.22 4.68
C LEU A 22 -4.08 -14.81 4.70
N ALA A 23 -3.16 -15.77 4.71
CA ALA A 23 -1.73 -15.48 4.65
C ALA A 23 -1.33 -14.79 3.32
N ALA A 24 -1.83 -15.30 2.19
CA ALA A 24 -1.55 -14.72 0.88
C ALA A 24 -2.11 -13.30 0.73
N SER A 25 -3.34 -13.07 1.22
CA SER A 25 -3.94 -11.73 1.17
C SER A 25 -3.22 -10.73 2.08
N ALA A 26 -2.81 -11.14 3.29
CA ALA A 26 -2.00 -10.31 4.17
C ALA A 26 -0.63 -9.97 3.56
N LEU A 27 0.07 -10.97 3.01
CA LEU A 27 1.35 -10.76 2.34
C LEU A 27 1.22 -9.88 1.10
N GLY A 28 0.16 -10.06 0.31
CA GLY A 28 -0.16 -9.22 -0.84
C GLY A 28 -0.45 -7.77 -0.45
N TRP A 29 -1.17 -7.54 0.65
CA TRP A 29 -1.46 -6.19 1.14
C TRP A 29 -0.22 -5.48 1.68
N ILE A 30 0.64 -6.19 2.41
CA ILE A 30 1.89 -5.66 2.98
C ILE A 30 2.89 -5.35 1.86
N ASN A 31 3.05 -6.28 0.91
CA ASN A 31 4.01 -6.15 -0.20
C ASN A 31 3.38 -5.54 -1.45
N ARG A 32 2.20 -4.91 -1.33
CA ARG A 32 1.47 -4.38 -2.50
C ARG A 32 2.33 -3.44 -3.34
N ALA A 33 3.18 -2.63 -2.71
CA ALA A 33 4.05 -1.67 -3.40
C ALA A 33 5.25 -2.32 -4.12
N ALA A 34 5.59 -3.58 -3.78
CA ALA A 34 6.64 -4.35 -4.44
C ALA A 34 6.07 -5.26 -5.53
N LEU A 35 4.85 -5.77 -5.35
CA LEU A 35 4.13 -6.59 -6.33
C LEU A 35 3.51 -5.77 -7.46
N LEU A 36 3.10 -4.54 -7.14
CA LEU A 36 2.63 -3.57 -8.11
C LEU A 36 3.82 -2.68 -8.47
N PRO A 37 4.12 -2.47 -9.76
CA PRO A 37 5.14 -1.52 -10.16
C PRO A 37 4.82 -0.15 -9.56
N SER A 38 5.60 0.28 -8.57
CA SER A 38 5.57 1.67 -8.14
C SER A 38 6.59 2.42 -8.99
N GLU A 39 6.12 3.17 -9.98
CA GLU A 39 6.94 4.21 -10.62
C GLU A 39 7.24 5.30 -9.58
N GLN A 40 8.17 5.00 -8.68
CA GLN A 40 8.76 5.98 -7.79
C GLN A 40 9.82 6.73 -8.57
N ALA A 41 9.36 7.52 -9.54
CA ALA A 41 10.17 8.53 -10.18
C ALA A 41 10.70 9.49 -9.11
N THR A 42 12.01 9.67 -9.16
CA THR A 42 12.86 10.59 -8.44
C THR A 42 12.12 11.89 -8.12
N ALA A 43 11.78 12.10 -6.85
CA ALA A 43 11.24 13.38 -6.43
C ALA A 43 12.38 14.42 -6.52
N GLY A 44 12.31 15.27 -7.57
CA GLY A 44 12.63 16.68 -7.43
C GLY A 44 14.09 17.11 -7.54
N ALA A 45 14.98 16.39 -8.22
CA ALA A 45 16.29 16.96 -8.56
C ALA A 45 16.27 17.89 -9.78
N GLY A 46 15.18 17.93 -10.56
CA GLY A 46 15.11 18.72 -11.80
C GLY A 46 13.80 19.44 -12.11
N ASN A 47 12.71 19.19 -11.37
CA ASN A 47 11.40 19.77 -11.66
C ASN A 47 10.85 20.59 -10.46
N PRO A 48 10.94 21.94 -10.51
CA PRO A 48 10.48 22.80 -9.42
C PRO A 48 8.95 22.77 -9.25
N GLU A 49 8.19 22.52 -10.32
CA GLU A 49 6.73 22.44 -10.24
C GLU A 49 6.27 21.16 -9.54
N LEU A 50 6.97 20.04 -9.78
CA LEU A 50 6.77 18.80 -9.03
C LEU A 50 7.04 19.03 -7.53
N ALA A 51 8.12 19.73 -7.19
CA ALA A 51 8.46 20.03 -5.80
C ALA A 51 7.40 20.93 -5.13
N ALA A 52 6.88 21.93 -5.84
CA ALA A 52 5.82 22.80 -5.36
C ALA A 52 4.51 22.01 -5.12
N CYS A 53 4.10 21.17 -6.08
CA CYS A 53 2.92 20.32 -5.95
C CYS A 53 3.02 19.38 -4.75
N LEU A 54 4.16 18.71 -4.59
CA LEU A 54 4.38 17.81 -3.45
C LEU A 54 4.32 18.57 -2.13
N THR A 55 4.94 19.74 -2.05
CA THR A 55 4.93 20.58 -0.84
C THR A 55 3.51 20.97 -0.44
N GLU A 56 2.69 21.42 -1.39
CA GLU A 56 1.31 21.81 -1.13
C GLU A 56 0.45 20.60 -0.74
N ARG A 57 0.42 19.56 -1.59
CA ARG A 57 -0.54 18.45 -1.46
C ARG A 57 -0.16 17.48 -0.36
N VAL A 58 1.12 17.12 -0.24
CA VAL A 58 1.58 16.26 0.85
C VAL A 58 1.57 17.04 2.15
N GLY A 59 1.99 18.31 2.15
CA GLY A 59 1.95 19.18 3.32
C GLY A 59 0.55 19.27 3.95
N ALA A 60 -0.50 19.44 3.13
CA ALA A 60 -1.88 19.43 3.62
C ALA A 60 -2.24 18.09 4.31
N VAL A 61 -1.83 16.95 3.76
CA VAL A 61 -2.08 15.62 4.35
C VAL A 61 -1.30 15.42 5.66
N GLU A 62 -0.08 15.94 5.76
CA GLU A 62 0.70 15.95 7.01
C GLU A 62 -0.01 16.77 8.09
N THR A 63 -0.52 17.96 7.76
CA THR A 63 -1.28 18.80 8.70
C THR A 63 -2.53 18.07 9.19
N MET A 64 -3.30 17.46 8.29
CA MET A 64 -4.49 16.69 8.69
C MET A 64 -4.16 15.49 9.59
N ARG A 65 -2.96 14.90 9.45
CA ARG A 65 -2.49 13.85 10.36
C ARG A 65 -2.08 14.42 11.72
N ALA A 66 -1.40 15.56 11.74
CA ALA A 66 -1.00 16.26 12.96
C ALA A 66 -2.23 16.71 13.78
N GLU A 67 -3.29 17.15 13.10
CA GLU A 67 -4.58 17.51 13.71
C GLU A 67 -5.46 16.31 14.07
N ALA A 68 -4.94 15.07 13.92
CA ALA A 68 -5.65 13.82 14.17
C ALA A 68 -6.96 13.65 13.38
N ILE A 69 -7.15 14.41 12.30
CA ILE A 69 -8.28 14.26 11.36
C ILE A 69 -8.16 12.93 10.61
N LEU A 70 -6.93 12.50 10.33
CA LEU A 70 -6.63 11.23 9.64
C LEU A 70 -6.05 10.20 10.60
N ASN A 71 -6.58 8.97 10.53
CA ASN A 71 -5.91 7.81 11.11
C ASN A 71 -4.73 7.34 10.23
N ASP A 72 -3.90 6.42 10.75
CA ASP A 72 -2.68 5.95 10.05
C ASP A 72 -2.96 5.38 8.65
N ALA A 73 -4.05 4.63 8.51
CA ALA A 73 -4.43 4.03 7.23
C ALA A 73 -4.84 5.10 6.20
N GLN A 74 -5.62 6.10 6.63
CA GLN A 74 -6.04 7.21 5.79
C GLN A 74 -4.87 8.12 5.42
N TYR A 75 -4.00 8.44 6.37
CA TYR A 75 -2.79 9.23 6.13
C TYR A 75 -1.91 8.57 5.06
N LYS A 76 -1.61 7.28 5.21
CA LYS A 76 -0.81 6.54 4.22
C LYS A 76 -1.48 6.55 2.85
N ALA A 77 -2.80 6.32 2.79
CA ALA A 77 -3.54 6.31 1.52
C ALA A 77 -3.55 7.68 0.84
N PHE A 78 -3.80 8.76 1.58
CA PHE A 78 -3.85 10.11 1.03
C PHE A 78 -2.47 10.62 0.62
N LYS A 79 -1.43 10.35 1.41
CA LYS A 79 -0.06 10.73 1.07
C LYS A 79 0.42 10.04 -0.20
N THR A 80 0.13 8.75 -0.37
CA THR A 80 0.44 8.03 -1.61
C THR A 80 -0.28 8.66 -2.81
N ARG A 81 -1.59 8.89 -2.71
CA ARG A 81 -2.37 9.50 -3.81
C ARG A 81 -1.90 10.91 -4.18
N ALA A 82 -1.58 11.73 -3.18
CA ALA A 82 -1.06 13.08 -3.40
C ALA A 82 0.29 13.04 -4.13
N THR A 83 1.15 12.09 -3.76
CA THR A 83 2.46 11.89 -4.41
C THR A 83 2.29 11.41 -5.84
N ASP A 84 1.44 10.41 -6.08
CA ASP A 84 1.19 9.83 -7.40
C ASP A 84 0.54 10.87 -8.32
N TYR A 85 -0.39 11.68 -7.81
CA TYR A 85 -1.00 12.80 -8.53
C TYR A 85 0.06 13.80 -9.01
N CYS A 86 0.95 14.25 -8.12
CA CYS A 86 1.97 15.23 -8.49
C CYS A 86 2.96 14.66 -9.52
N ARG A 87 3.36 13.39 -9.40
CA ARG A 87 4.22 12.73 -10.40
C ARG A 87 3.54 12.55 -11.75
N ALA A 88 2.24 12.26 -11.77
CA ALA A 88 1.47 12.15 -13.02
C ALA A 88 1.28 13.52 -13.69
N GLN A 89 1.11 14.57 -12.88
CA GLN A 89 0.92 15.94 -13.38
C GLN A 89 2.23 16.54 -13.91
N PHE A 90 3.35 16.19 -13.29
CA PHE A 90 4.68 16.70 -13.60
C PHE A 90 5.66 15.52 -13.82
N PRO A 91 5.54 14.81 -14.95
CA PRO A 91 6.46 13.73 -15.26
C PRO A 91 7.90 14.27 -15.35
N GLY A 92 8.85 13.49 -14.83
CA GLY A 92 10.27 13.81 -15.01
C GLY A 92 10.64 13.69 -16.49
N GLU A 93 11.33 14.70 -17.00
CA GLU A 93 11.88 14.75 -18.36
C GLU A 93 13.11 13.85 -18.53
#